data_AF-A0A369XWS8-F1
#
_entry.id   AF-A0A369XWS8-F1
#
_cell.length_a   1.000
_cell.length_b   1.000
_cell.length_c   1.000
_cell.angle_alpha   90.00
_cell.angle_beta   90.00
_cell.angle_gamma   90.00
#
_symmetry.space_group_name_H-M   'P 1'
#
loop_
_entity.id
_entity.type
_entity.pdbx_description
1 polymer ?
#
loop_
_entity_poly.entity_id
_entity_poly.type
_entity_poly.pdbx_seq_one_letter_code
_entity_poly.pdbx_strand_id
1 'polypeptide(L)'
;MKKKIIIGLLMVSALSFGAGNINNSGQRGFYHTQIMNNLSEKQQTELTEMMQDRREANYKKSLDIRSKQLELEKLLAEDKVNWKSVERVNKQISDMKAKQRLEGMKFRSNVEDKYGISMGHKGMKGNCGSIGGKHMNNGNHMNGGNGYRNN
;
A
#
# COMPACT_ATOMS: atom_id res chain seq x y z
N MET A 1 -14.85 -42.51 -8.14
CA MET A 1 -14.98 -41.48 -9.19
C MET A 1 -15.55 -40.17 -8.62
N LYS A 2 -14.76 -39.41 -7.84
CA LYS A 2 -15.17 -38.10 -7.26
C LYS A 2 -14.01 -37.10 -7.16
N LYS A 3 -13.08 -37.09 -8.13
CA LYS A 3 -11.87 -36.23 -8.08
C LYS A 3 -11.68 -35.32 -9.32
N LYS A 4 -12.62 -35.31 -10.27
CA LYS A 4 -12.46 -34.57 -11.55
C LYS A 4 -13.18 -33.22 -11.62
N ILE A 5 -13.96 -32.83 -10.61
CA ILE A 5 -14.80 -31.62 -10.67
C ILE A 5 -14.10 -30.36 -10.15
N ILE A 6 -13.05 -30.48 -9.33
CA ILE A 6 -12.44 -29.32 -8.65
C ILE A 6 -11.47 -28.54 -9.55
N ILE A 7 -10.94 -29.15 -10.62
CA ILE A 7 -9.92 -28.52 -11.49
C ILE A 7 -10.54 -27.43 -12.40
N GLY A 8 -11.86 -27.45 -12.64
CA GLY A 8 -12.53 -26.48 -13.52
C GLY A 8 -12.77 -25.10 -12.93
N LEU A 9 -12.79 -24.94 -11.60
CA LEU A 9 -13.21 -23.69 -10.96
C LEU A 9 -12.09 -22.64 -10.75
N LEU A 10 -10.82 -23.03 -10.86
CA LEU A 10 -9.68 -22.16 -10.57
C LEU A 10 -9.21 -21.29 -11.76
N MET A 11 -9.72 -21.53 -12.98
CA MET A 11 -9.27 -20.84 -14.19
C MET A 11 -10.03 -19.53 -14.50
N VAL A 12 -11.11 -19.21 -13.79
CA VAL A 12 -12.00 -18.09 -14.15
C VAL A 12 -11.59 -16.74 -13.53
N SER A 13 -10.67 -16.70 -12.55
CA SER A 13 -10.32 -15.46 -11.84
C SER A 13 -9.18 -14.63 -12.46
N ALA A 14 -8.67 -14.96 -13.66
CA ALA A 14 -7.48 -14.32 -14.23
C ALA A 14 -7.74 -13.06 -15.10
N LEU A 15 -9.00 -12.61 -15.29
CA LEU A 15 -9.30 -11.54 -16.25
C LEU A 15 -9.85 -10.22 -15.68
N SER A 16 -9.87 -10.01 -14.36
CA SER A 16 -10.44 -8.79 -13.76
C SER A 16 -9.44 -7.83 -13.10
N PHE A 17 -8.20 -7.76 -13.60
CA PHE A 17 -7.23 -6.72 -13.19
C PHE A 17 -6.70 -5.94 -14.41
N GLY A 18 -7.60 -5.31 -15.16
CA GLY A 18 -7.27 -4.45 -16.29
C GLY A 18 -7.99 -3.10 -16.33
N ALA A 19 -8.84 -2.79 -15.35
CA ALA A 19 -9.44 -1.47 -15.21
C ALA A 19 -8.70 -0.68 -14.14
N GLY A 20 -7.57 -0.09 -14.53
CA GLY A 20 -6.90 0.93 -13.72
C GLY A 20 -7.87 2.08 -13.48
N ASN A 21 -8.36 2.20 -12.26
CA ASN A 21 -9.11 3.37 -11.82
C ASN A 21 -8.13 4.56 -11.74
N ILE A 22 -7.98 5.29 -12.84
CA ILE A 22 -7.25 6.55 -12.94
C ILE A 22 -8.17 7.63 -12.36
N ASN A 23 -8.26 7.72 -11.03
CA ASN A 23 -8.87 8.86 -10.37
C ASN A 23 -8.27 9.04 -8.97
N ASN A 24 -6.99 9.42 -8.95
CA ASN A 24 -6.39 10.07 -7.77
C ASN A 24 -5.22 10.99 -8.16
N SER A 25 -5.37 11.70 -9.28
CA SER A 25 -4.42 12.72 -9.75
C SER A 25 -4.40 13.96 -8.86
N GLY A 26 -5.49 14.25 -8.14
CA GLY A 26 -5.59 15.41 -7.24
C GLY A 26 -4.67 15.33 -6.02
N GLN A 27 -4.63 14.19 -5.31
CA GLN A 27 -3.73 14.03 -4.16
C GLN A 27 -2.26 13.86 -4.59
N ARG A 28 -1.97 13.16 -5.68
CA ARG A 28 -0.60 13.01 -6.17
C ARG A 28 -0.01 14.32 -6.70
N GLY A 29 -0.82 15.16 -7.37
CA GLY A 29 -0.38 16.45 -7.89
C GLY A 29 -0.07 17.47 -6.80
N PHE A 30 -0.87 17.52 -5.72
CA PHE A 30 -0.74 18.53 -4.66
C PHE A 30 0.52 18.35 -3.80
N TYR A 31 0.87 17.13 -3.40
CA TYR A 31 2.11 16.89 -2.63
C TYR A 31 3.37 17.09 -3.50
N HIS A 32 3.28 16.82 -4.80
CA HIS A 32 4.40 17.02 -5.72
C HIS A 32 4.65 18.51 -5.95
N THR A 33 3.61 19.32 -6.15
CA THR A 33 3.75 20.77 -6.38
C THR A 33 4.27 21.52 -5.16
N GLN A 34 3.77 21.23 -3.95
CA GLN A 34 4.23 21.94 -2.75
C GLN A 34 5.70 21.66 -2.40
N ILE A 35 6.16 20.42 -2.62
CA ILE A 35 7.55 20.04 -2.37
C ILE A 35 8.51 20.67 -3.38
N MET A 36 8.08 20.81 -4.64
CA MET A 36 8.92 21.31 -5.73
C MET A 36 9.03 22.85 -5.76
N ASN A 37 8.07 23.58 -5.20
CA ASN A 37 8.03 25.05 -5.26
C ASN A 37 9.22 25.76 -4.60
N ASN A 38 9.91 25.12 -3.64
CA ASN A 38 11.06 25.71 -2.94
C ASN A 38 12.41 25.32 -3.56
N LEU A 39 12.41 24.62 -4.69
CA LEU A 39 13.62 24.12 -5.37
C LEU A 39 13.88 24.90 -6.67
N SER A 40 15.15 25.05 -7.03
CA SER A 40 15.52 25.48 -8.38
C SER A 40 15.11 24.45 -9.44
N GLU A 41 14.92 24.86 -10.69
CA GLU A 41 14.55 23.96 -11.79
C GLU A 41 15.45 22.73 -11.89
N LYS A 42 16.78 22.93 -11.74
CA LYS A 42 17.75 21.83 -11.75
C LYS A 42 17.50 20.82 -10.62
N GLN A 43 17.19 21.31 -9.41
CA GLN A 43 16.88 20.45 -8.25
C GLN A 43 15.52 19.76 -8.40
N GLN A 44 14.53 20.41 -9.04
CA GLN A 44 13.23 19.80 -9.33
C GLN A 44 13.38 18.63 -10.31
N THR A 45 14.14 18.80 -11.39
CA THR A 45 14.42 17.74 -12.37
C THR A 45 15.14 16.57 -11.70
N GLU A 46 16.22 16.85 -10.97
CA GLU A 46 17.01 15.82 -10.28
C GLU A 46 16.15 15.05 -9.26
N LEU A 47 15.33 15.74 -8.47
CA LEU A 47 14.45 15.07 -7.52
C LEU A 47 13.35 14.25 -8.21
N THR A 48 12.86 14.70 -9.36
CA THR A 48 11.87 13.97 -10.17
C THR A 48 12.46 12.66 -10.69
N GLU A 49 13.68 12.70 -11.25
CA GLU A 49 14.41 11.52 -11.70
C GLU A 49 14.65 10.54 -10.53
N MET A 50 15.14 11.03 -9.39
CA MET A 50 15.32 10.21 -8.18
C MET A 50 14.02 9.52 -7.72
N MET A 51 12.88 10.23 -7.80
CA MET A 51 11.57 9.68 -7.45
C MET A 51 11.08 8.64 -8.45
N GLN A 52 11.35 8.84 -9.74
CA GLN A 52 11.03 7.89 -10.80
C GLN A 52 11.86 6.61 -10.66
N ASP A 53 13.18 6.72 -10.52
CA ASP A 53 14.08 5.57 -10.31
C ASP A 53 13.65 4.74 -9.12
N ARG A 54 13.31 5.41 -8.00
CA ARG A 54 12.80 4.73 -6.81
C ARG A 54 11.47 4.03 -7.08
N ARG A 55 10.56 4.65 -7.84
CA ARG A 55 9.26 4.06 -8.19
C ARG A 55 9.45 2.78 -9.00
N GLU A 56 10.32 2.81 -10.00
CA GLU A 56 10.62 1.65 -10.85
C GLU A 56 11.29 0.53 -10.07
N ALA A 57 12.29 0.85 -9.24
CA ALA A 57 12.97 -0.11 -8.37
C ALA A 57 11.99 -0.74 -7.36
N ASN A 58 11.10 0.06 -6.77
CA ASN A 58 10.08 -0.44 -5.86
C ASN A 58 9.07 -1.33 -6.57
N TYR A 59 8.67 -0.99 -7.79
CA TYR A 59 7.75 -1.82 -8.58
C TYR A 59 8.33 -3.23 -8.79
N LYS A 60 9.59 -3.33 -9.24
CA LYS A 60 10.27 -4.62 -9.41
C LYS A 60 10.30 -5.44 -8.12
N LYS A 61 10.70 -4.82 -6.99
CA LYS A 61 10.70 -5.47 -5.66
C LYS A 61 9.31 -5.93 -5.22
N SER A 62 8.27 -5.18 -5.58
CA SER A 62 6.88 -5.52 -5.27
C SER A 62 6.45 -6.79 -6.01
N LEU A 63 6.86 -6.94 -7.28
CA LEU A 63 6.62 -8.15 -8.07
C LEU A 63 7.35 -9.36 -7.46
N ASP A 64 8.60 -9.19 -7.02
CA ASP A 64 9.35 -10.28 -6.38
C ASP A 64 8.68 -10.75 -5.08
N ILE A 65 8.20 -9.80 -4.25
CA ILE A 65 7.44 -10.11 -3.04
C ILE A 65 6.14 -10.83 -3.40
N ARG A 66 5.41 -10.37 -4.43
CA ARG A 66 4.17 -11.02 -4.86
C ARG A 66 4.41 -12.44 -5.37
N SER A 67 5.48 -12.65 -6.12
CA SER A 67 5.91 -13.98 -6.57
C SER A 67 6.13 -14.92 -5.39
N LYS A 68 6.83 -14.45 -4.34
CA LYS A 68 7.02 -15.23 -3.11
C LYS A 68 5.74 -15.48 -2.32
N GLN A 69 4.80 -14.53 -2.33
CA GLN A 69 3.48 -14.74 -1.74
C GLN A 69 2.69 -15.82 -2.49
N LEU A 70 2.78 -15.87 -3.82
CA LEU A 70 2.17 -16.95 -4.60
C LEU A 70 2.84 -18.31 -4.32
N GLU A 71 4.16 -18.35 -4.14
CA GLU A 71 4.86 -19.57 -3.68
C GLU A 71 4.32 -20.04 -2.32
N LEU A 72 4.08 -19.12 -1.39
CA LEU A 72 3.49 -19.41 -0.09
C LEU A 72 2.06 -19.93 -0.20
N GLU A 73 1.22 -19.26 -1.00
CA GLU A 73 -0.17 -19.69 -1.27
C GLU A 73 -0.20 -21.11 -1.86
N LYS A 74 0.73 -21.42 -2.77
CA LYS A 74 0.87 -22.77 -3.35
C LYS A 74 1.21 -23.82 -2.29
N LEU A 75 2.18 -23.54 -1.41
CA LEU A 75 2.58 -24.46 -0.33
C LEU A 75 1.44 -24.73 0.67
N LEU A 76 0.60 -23.73 0.92
CA LEU A 76 -0.55 -23.85 1.82
C LEU A 76 -1.73 -24.60 1.20
N ALA A 77 -1.78 -24.69 -0.13
CA ALA A 77 -2.82 -25.41 -0.87
C ALA A 77 -2.50 -26.91 -1.08
N GLU A 78 -1.34 -27.39 -0.61
CA GLU A 78 -0.97 -28.81 -0.70
C GLU A 78 -1.80 -29.68 0.26
N ASP A 79 -2.16 -30.89 -0.17
CA ASP A 79 -2.93 -31.86 0.65
C ASP A 79 -2.26 -32.14 2.02
N LYS A 80 -0.91 -32.11 2.06
CA LYS A 80 -0.11 -32.21 3.27
C LYS A 80 0.91 -31.08 3.31
N VAL A 81 0.55 -30.01 4.00
CA VAL A 81 1.38 -28.79 4.12
C VAL A 81 2.76 -29.10 4.71
N ASN A 82 3.81 -28.68 4.00
CA ASN A 82 5.18 -28.69 4.51
C ASN A 82 5.49 -27.39 5.27
N TRP A 83 5.30 -27.42 6.59
CA TRP A 83 5.49 -26.27 7.46
C TRP A 83 6.92 -25.69 7.45
N LYS A 84 7.95 -26.53 7.26
CA LYS A 84 9.35 -26.06 7.16
C LYS A 84 9.56 -25.20 5.92
N SER A 85 8.93 -25.56 4.80
CA SER A 85 8.95 -24.76 3.58
C SER A 85 8.14 -23.48 3.72
N VAL A 86 6.96 -23.53 4.34
CA VAL A 86 6.11 -22.37 4.65
C VAL A 86 6.88 -21.34 5.48
N GLU A 87 7.52 -21.78 6.57
CA GLU A 87 8.31 -20.90 7.44
C GLU A 87 9.47 -20.23 6.67
N ARG A 88 10.20 -21.00 5.86
CA ARG A 88 11.29 -20.49 5.03
C ARG A 88 10.81 -19.39 4.06
N VAL A 89 9.72 -19.64 3.33
CA VAL A 89 9.19 -18.65 2.37
C VAL A 89 8.64 -17.42 3.09
N ASN A 90 7.97 -17.60 4.22
CA ASN A 90 7.44 -16.49 5.01
C ASN A 90 8.57 -15.59 5.55
N LYS A 91 9.69 -16.17 5.98
CA LYS A 91 10.89 -15.42 6.38
C LYS A 91 11.46 -14.63 5.20
N GLN A 92 11.58 -15.24 4.02
CA GLN A 92 12.03 -14.54 2.81
C GLN A 92 11.15 -13.32 2.47
N ILE A 93 9.82 -13.46 2.52
CA ILE A 93 8.88 -12.36 2.30
C ILE A 93 9.11 -11.23 3.32
N SER A 94 9.26 -11.60 4.60
CA SER A 94 9.47 -10.65 5.68
C SER A 94 10.78 -9.87 5.50
N ASP A 95 11.87 -10.55 5.16
CA ASP A 95 13.17 -9.94 4.89
C ASP A 95 13.12 -8.99 3.69
N MET A 96 12.40 -9.37 2.62
CA MET A 96 12.22 -8.53 1.43
C MET A 96 11.44 -7.25 1.75
N LYS A 97 10.34 -7.37 2.50
CA LYS A 97 9.54 -6.20 2.95
C LYS A 97 10.35 -5.29 3.88
N ALA A 98 11.15 -5.86 4.78
CA ALA A 98 12.02 -5.10 5.67
C ALA A 98 13.08 -4.31 4.88
N LYS A 99 13.73 -4.94 3.89
CA LYS A 99 14.67 -4.27 2.99
C LYS A 99 14.03 -3.14 2.20
N GLN A 100 12.85 -3.37 1.61
CA GLN A 100 12.11 -2.34 0.87
C GLN A 100 11.76 -1.14 1.77
N ARG A 101 11.34 -1.39 3.02
CA ARG A 101 11.09 -0.33 4.00
C ARG A 101 12.36 0.45 4.34
N LEU A 102 13.48 -0.24 4.58
CA LEU A 102 14.77 0.37 4.89
C LEU A 102 15.24 1.31 3.77
N GLU A 103 15.14 0.87 2.51
CA GLU A 103 15.48 1.69 1.35
C GLU A 103 14.59 2.94 1.25
N GLY A 104 13.29 2.79 1.56
CA GLY A 104 12.39 3.94 1.66
C GLY A 104 12.76 4.93 2.78
N MET A 105 13.33 4.46 3.88
CA MET A 105 13.88 5.35 4.94
C MET A 105 15.16 6.04 4.46
N LYS A 106 16.10 5.30 3.88
CA LYS A 106 17.35 5.84 3.33
C LYS A 106 17.10 6.90 2.25
N PHE A 107 16.14 6.66 1.35
CA PHE A 107 15.76 7.62 0.33
C PHE A 107 15.25 8.93 0.93
N ARG A 108 14.36 8.85 1.93
CA ARG A 108 13.82 10.05 2.59
C ARG A 108 14.90 10.85 3.31
N SER A 109 15.80 10.15 4.02
CA SER A 109 16.97 10.79 4.64
C SER A 109 17.81 11.52 3.59
N ASN A 110 18.17 10.83 2.51
CA ASN A 110 19.00 11.42 1.45
C ASN A 110 18.34 12.67 0.82
N VAL A 111 17.03 12.64 0.57
CA VAL A 111 16.30 13.80 0.08
C VAL A 111 16.30 14.96 1.09
N GLU A 112 16.09 14.68 2.38
CA GLU A 112 16.13 15.70 3.43
C GLU A 112 17.54 16.30 3.57
N ASP A 113 18.57 15.46 3.55
CA ASP A 113 19.97 15.88 3.64
C ASP A 113 20.40 16.73 2.43
N LYS A 114 19.93 16.38 1.23
CA LYS A 114 20.33 17.03 -0.02
C LYS A 114 19.54 18.29 -0.34
N TYR A 115 18.25 18.32 -0.02
CA TYR A 115 17.34 19.38 -0.46
C TYR A 115 16.61 20.09 0.70
N GLY A 116 16.82 19.68 1.96
CA GLY A 116 16.08 20.21 3.11
C GLY A 116 14.61 19.83 3.14
N ILE A 117 14.18 18.89 2.29
CA ILE A 117 12.77 18.51 2.12
C ILE A 117 12.47 17.26 2.95
N SER A 118 11.55 17.42 3.90
CA SER A 118 10.99 16.28 4.64
C SER A 118 9.88 15.60 3.84
N MET A 119 10.21 14.53 3.13
CA MET A 119 9.22 13.69 2.44
C MET A 119 8.52 12.71 3.39
N GLY A 120 7.47 13.19 4.06
CA GLY A 120 6.61 12.38 4.92
C GLY A 120 5.92 13.21 5.99
N HIS A 121 4.97 12.60 6.70
CA HIS A 121 4.36 13.22 7.88
C HIS A 121 5.44 13.44 8.95
N LYS A 122 5.91 14.69 9.09
CA LYS A 122 6.74 15.16 10.22
C LYS A 122 5.90 15.29 11.52
N GLY A 123 4.87 14.45 11.68
CA GLY A 123 3.79 14.60 12.68
C GLY A 123 3.42 13.34 13.45
N MET A 124 4.30 12.33 13.54
CA MET A 124 4.14 11.24 14.54
C MET A 124 5.45 10.92 15.27
N LYS A 125 6.33 11.92 15.47
CA LYS A 125 7.26 11.89 16.61
C LYS A 125 6.43 12.23 17.84
N GLY A 126 5.77 11.23 18.42
CA GLY A 126 4.98 11.34 19.65
C GLY A 126 3.49 11.05 19.51
N ASN A 127 3.11 9.84 19.10
CA ASN A 127 1.91 9.20 19.66
C ASN A 127 1.91 7.68 19.45
N CYS A 128 2.94 6.98 19.98
CA CYS A 128 2.81 5.56 20.31
C CYS A 128 2.04 5.41 21.63
N GLY A 129 0.83 5.97 21.69
CA GLY A 129 0.06 6.13 22.92
C GLY A 129 -1.36 6.64 22.66
N SER A 130 -2.12 5.93 21.83
CA SER A 130 -3.60 5.94 21.90
C SER A 130 -4.15 4.71 21.19
N ILE A 131 -3.85 3.54 21.76
CA ILE A 131 -4.90 2.54 21.92
C ILE A 131 -5.82 3.14 23.00
N GLY A 132 -6.90 3.77 22.58
CA GLY A 132 -7.82 4.45 23.48
C GLY A 132 -8.96 5.04 22.67
N GLY A 133 -10.02 4.25 22.48
CA GLY A 133 -11.14 4.60 21.64
C GLY A 133 -11.80 5.93 22.03
N LYS A 134 -12.31 6.63 21.00
CA LYS A 134 -13.53 7.45 21.01
C LYS A 134 -13.64 8.17 19.67
N HIS A 135 -14.15 7.46 18.67
CA HIS A 135 -14.94 8.08 17.60
C HIS A 135 -16.23 7.26 17.45
N MET A 136 -17.01 7.21 18.53
CA MET A 136 -18.47 7.01 18.42
C MET A 136 -19.04 8.37 18.02
N ASN A 137 -19.11 8.63 16.70
CA ASN A 137 -19.96 9.71 16.22
C ASN A 137 -21.40 9.18 16.21
N ASN A 138 -22.04 9.25 17.37
CA ASN A 138 -23.45 8.93 17.56
C ASN A 138 -24.28 10.09 17.01
N GLY A 139 -24.42 10.14 15.68
CA GLY A 139 -25.27 11.08 14.97
C GLY A 139 -26.50 10.36 14.42
N ASN A 140 -27.36 9.86 15.30
CA ASN A 140 -28.72 9.45 14.98
C ASN A 140 -29.51 10.69 14.49
N HIS A 141 -29.46 10.99 13.20
CA HIS A 141 -30.50 11.79 12.55
C HIS A 141 -31.61 10.85 12.06
N MET A 142 -32.37 10.31 13.01
CA MET A 142 -33.73 9.87 12.74
C MET A 142 -34.61 11.12 12.71
N ASN A 143 -34.81 11.71 11.54
CA ASN A 143 -35.94 12.61 11.33
C ASN A 143 -37.12 11.76 10.86
N GLY A 144 -37.72 11.05 11.82
CA GLY A 144 -39.01 10.38 11.67
C GLY A 144 -40.11 11.42 11.79
N GLY A 145 -41.06 11.37 10.87
CA GLY A 145 -42.10 12.37 10.72
C GLY A 145 -43.02 12.50 11.93
N ASN A 146 -43.62 13.67 12.04
CA ASN A 146 -44.84 13.83 12.80
C ASN A 146 -45.80 14.69 11.98
N GLY A 147 -46.87 14.06 11.50
CA GLY A 147 -47.97 14.72 10.83
C GLY A 147 -48.97 15.30 11.83
N TYR A 148 -49.46 16.50 11.53
CA TYR A 148 -50.73 17.08 11.97
C TYR A 148 -51.18 17.94 10.77
N ARG A 149 -52.12 17.52 9.92
CA ARG A 149 -53.60 17.47 10.02
C ARG A 149 -54.24 18.86 10.20
N ASN A 150 -54.94 19.29 9.14
CA ASN A 150 -56.08 20.23 9.00
C ASN A 150 -56.12 21.53 9.82
N ASN A 151 -56.18 22.66 9.11
CA ASN A 151 -57.44 23.37 8.80
C ASN A 151 -57.26 24.28 7.59
#